data_AF-A0A7W7NZ39-F1
#
_entry.id   AF-A0A7W7NZ39-F1
#
_cell.length_a   1.000
_cell.length_b   1.000
_cell.length_c   1.000
_cell.angle_alpha   90.00
_cell.angle_beta   90.00
_cell.angle_gamma   90.00
#
_symmetry.space_group_name_H-M   'P 1'
#
loop_
_entity.id
_entity.type
_entity.pdbx_description
1 polymer ?
#
loop_
_entity_poly.entity_id
_entity_poly.type
_entity_poly.pdbx_seq_one_letter_code
_entity_poly.pdbx_strand_id
1 'polypeptide(L)' 'MQQSDQVLVLDIGECLRLEDGTEICVQRVRGEQVRLKILEAGERQRERRGAWWRWLLPRVIRHV' A
#
# COMPACT_ATOMS: atom_id res chain seq x y z
N MET A 1 -26.83 0.02 -12.17
CA MET A 1 -25.71 -0.90 -11.87
C MET A 1 -25.86 -1.32 -10.42
N GLN A 2 -26.11 -2.60 -10.14
CA GLN A 2 -26.15 -3.10 -8.75
C GLN A 2 -24.70 -3.25 -8.29
N GLN A 3 -24.27 -2.42 -7.35
CA GLN A 3 -22.99 -2.58 -6.67
C GLN A 3 -23.15 -3.72 -5.66
N SER A 4 -22.62 -4.89 -6.00
CA SER A 4 -22.63 -6.05 -5.11
C SER A 4 -21.66 -5.80 -3.97
N ASP A 5 -22.13 -5.79 -2.73
CA ASP A 5 -21.23 -5.76 -1.57
C ASP A 5 -20.45 -7.08 -1.54
N GLN A 6 -19.14 -6.98 -1.81
CA GLN A 6 -18.20 -8.10 -1.64
C GLN A 6 -17.46 -7.89 -0.33
N VAL A 7 -17.66 -8.80 0.61
CA VAL A 7 -16.93 -8.82 1.88
C VAL A 7 -15.72 -9.74 1.71
N LEU A 8 -14.53 -9.19 1.92
CA LEU A 8 -13.26 -9.89 1.85
C LEU A 8 -12.56 -9.78 3.20
N VAL A 9 -11.99 -10.89 3.67
CA VAL A 9 -11.16 -10.93 4.88
C VAL A 9 -9.71 -10.98 4.44
N LEU A 10 -8.88 -10.09 4.99
CA LEU A 10 -7.46 -9.99 4.68
C LEU A 10 -6.65 -10.00 5.97
N ASP A 11 -5.62 -10.84 6.01
CA ASP A 11 -4.68 -10.91 7.12
C ASP A 11 -3.54 -9.87 6.97
N ILE A 12 -2.81 -9.63 8.06
CA ILE A 12 -1.65 -8.74 8.05
C ILE A 12 -0.60 -9.28 7.08
N GLY A 13 -0.19 -8.45 6.12
CA GLY A 13 0.77 -8.81 5.07
C GLY A 13 0.11 -9.24 3.77
N GLU A 14 -1.20 -9.49 3.76
CA GLU A 14 -1.94 -9.81 2.55
C GLU A 14 -2.28 -8.56 1.73
N CYS A 15 -2.45 -8.76 0.42
CA CYS A 15 -2.79 -7.72 -0.53
C CYS A 15 -3.96 -8.16 -1.41
N LEU A 16 -4.97 -7.29 -1.53
CA LEU A 16 -6.01 -7.39 -2.54
C LEU A 16 -5.55 -6.66 -3.79
N ARG A 17 -5.67 -7.31 -4.95
CA ARG A 17 -5.41 -6.69 -6.25
C ARG A 17 -6.72 -6.45 -6.98
N LEU A 18 -6.94 -5.21 -7.38
CA LEU A 18 -8.09 -4.79 -8.17
C LEU A 18 -7.83 -4.97 -9.67
N GLU A 19 -8.90 -4.96 -10.47
CA GLU A 19 -8.85 -5.18 -11.92
C GLU A 19 -8.03 -4.10 -12.65
N ASP A 20 -8.05 -2.86 -12.15
CA ASP A 20 -7.28 -1.73 -12.66
C ASP A 20 -5.76 -1.85 -12.36
N GLY A 21 -5.35 -2.89 -11.63
CA GLY A 21 -3.97 -3.14 -11.23
C GLY A 21 -3.55 -2.44 -9.94
N THR A 22 -4.45 -1.72 -9.28
CA THR A 22 -4.23 -1.17 -7.93
C THR A 22 -4.14 -2.31 -6.92
N GLU A 23 -3.22 -2.19 -5.97
CA GLU A 23 -3.07 -3.14 -4.87
C GLU A 23 -3.27 -2.49 -3.51
N ILE A 24 -4.05 -3.15 -2.66
CA ILE A 24 -4.36 -2.70 -1.31
C ILE A 24 -3.79 -3.75 -0.35
N CYS A 25 -2.74 -3.40 0.38
CA CYS A 25 -2.08 -4.30 1.33
C CYS A 25 -2.36 -3.91 2.78
N VAL A 26 -2.60 -4.91 3.64
CA VAL A 26 -2.73 -4.71 5.08
C VAL A 26 -1.33 -4.67 5.70
N GLN A 27 -0.87 -3.50 6.15
CA GLN A 27 0.47 -3.39 6.76
C GLN A 27 0.46 -3.70 8.25
N ARG A 28 -0.58 -3.27 8.96
CA ARG A 28 -0.67 -3.41 10.40
C ARG A 28 -2.10 -3.26 10.88
N VAL A 29 -2.47 -4.04 11.89
CA VAL A 29 -3.68 -3.85 12.69
C VAL A 29 -3.29 -3.46 14.12
N ARG A 30 -3.99 -2.50 14.71
CA ARG A 30 -3.84 -2.04 16.10
C ARG A 30 -5.23 -1.78 16.69
N GLY A 31 -5.77 -2.76 17.41
CA GLY A 31 -7.16 -2.68 17.88
C GLY A 31 -8.10 -2.51 16.68
N GLU A 32 -8.90 -1.45 16.69
CA GLU A 32 -9.85 -1.11 15.61
C GLU A 32 -9.22 -0.32 14.45
N GLN A 33 -7.93 0.02 14.55
CA GLN A 33 -7.24 0.77 13.50
C GLN A 33 -6.48 -0.16 12.57
N VAL A 34 -6.68 0.03 11.27
CA VAL A 34 -5.97 -0.69 10.22
C VAL A 34 -5.14 0.29 9.41
N ARG A 35 -3.85 -0.02 9.26
CA ARG A 35 -2.95 0.68 8.34
C ARG A 35 -2.90 -0.05 7.02
N LEU A 36 -3.46 0.56 5.98
CA LEU A 36 -3.42 0.08 4.61
C LEU A 36 -2.29 0.75 3.83
N LYS A 37 -1.75 0.03 2.85
CA LYS A 37 -0.88 0.58 1.81
C LYS A 37 -1.56 0.36 0.47
N ILE A 38 -1.86 1.46 -0.21
CA ILE A 38 -2.41 1.44 -1.56
C ILE A 38 -1.25 1.69 -2.51
N LEU A 39 -1.12 0.84 -3.52
CA LEU A 39 -0.13 0.95 -4.57
C LEU A 39 -0.88 1.04 -5.89
N GLU A 40 -0.75 2.16 -6.60
CA GLU A 40 -1.37 2.30 -7.91
C GLU A 40 -0.64 1.44 -8.95
N ALA A 41 -1.35 1.10 -10.03
CA ALA A 41 -0.78 0.35 -11.14
C ALA A 41 0.49 1.05 -11.68
N GLY A 42 1.64 0.37 -11.54
CA GLY A 42 2.95 0.89 -11.95
C GLY A 42 3.82 1.44 -10.80
N GLU A 43 3.27 1.70 -9.62
CA GLU A 43 4.07 2.15 -8.46
C GLU A 43 4.99 1.05 -7.92
N ARG A 44 4.64 -0.23 -8.07
CA ARG A 44 5.55 -1.36 -7.74
C ARG A 44 6.93 -1.23 -8.41
N GLN A 45 6.95 -0.74 -9.65
CA GLN A 45 8.19 -0.54 -10.39
C GLN A 45 8.97 0.66 -9.85
N ARG A 46 8.27 1.71 -9.41
CA ARG A 46 8.87 2.90 -8.79
C ARG A 46 9.41 2.61 -7.39
N GLU A 47 8.77 1.76 -6.60
CA GLU A 47 9.25 1.42 -5.25
C GLU A 47 10.52 0.56 -5.29
N ARG A 48 10.61 -0.41 -6.21
CA ARG A 48 11.85 -1.17 -6.47
C ARG A 48 13.00 -0.28 -6.98
N ARG A 49 12.69 0.77 -7.76
CA ARG A 49 13.70 1.73 -8.24
C ARG A 49 14.01 2.86 -7.25
N GLY A 50 13.08 3.20 -6.35
CA GLY A 50 13.19 4.26 -5.36
C GLY A 50 13.97 3.88 -4.09
N ALA A 51 14.22 2.58 -3.88
CA ALA A 51 15.06 2.11 -2.78
C ALA A 51 16.55 2.46 -2.96
N TRP A 52 17.04 2.64 -4.19
CA TRP A 52 18.44 3.02 -4.44
C TRP A 52 18.69 4.52 -4.20
N TRP A 53 17.74 5.39 -4.56
CA TRP A 53 17.84 6.84 -4.31
C TRP A 53 17.56 7.24 -2.86
N ARG A 54 16.87 6.41 -2.07
CA ARG A 54 16.68 6.65 -0.63
C ARG A 54 17.96 6.55 0.21
N TRP A 55 19.02 5.94 -0.31
CA TRP A 55 20.36 6.01 0.28
C TRP A 55 21.13 7.27 -0.14
N LEU A 56 20.66 7.99 -1.17
CA LEU A 56 21.28 9.22 -1.67
C LEU A 56 20.60 10.50 -1.16
N LEU A 57 19.43 10.39 -0.53
CA LEU A 57 18.79 11.54 0.12
C LEU A 57 19.28 11.63 1.58
N PRO A 58 20.07 12.66 1.95
CA PRO A 58 20.42 12.89 3.34
C PRO A 58 19.15 13.07 4.17
N ARG A 59 19.21 12.61 5.42
CA ARG A 59 18.15 12.59 6.46
C ARG A 59 17.60 13.97 6.85
N VAL A 60 17.19 14.77 5.89
CA VAL A 60 16.58 16.10 6.06
C VAL A 60 15.36 16.04 5.15
N ILE A 61 14.18 15.69 5.63
CA ILE A 61 13.30 16.59 6.37
C ILE A 61 12.37 15.70 7.21
N ARG A 62 12.53 15.77 8.52
CA ARG A 62 11.51 15.37 9.49
C ARG A 62 11.24 16.63 10.31
N HIS A 63 10.30 17.45 9.86
CA HIS A 63 9.81 18.56 10.65
C HIS A 63 8.36 18.87 10.28
N VAL A 64 7.55 18.86 11.35
CA VAL A 64 6.15 19.28 11.52
C VAL A 64 5.09 18.34 10.94
#